data_AF-A0A2G9XM17-F1
#
_entry.id   AF-A0A2G9XM17-F1
#
_cell.length_a   1.000
_cell.length_b   1.000
_cell.length_c   1.000
_cell.angle_alpha   90.00
_cell.angle_beta   90.00
_cell.angle_gamma   90.00
#
_symmetry.space_group_name_H-M   'P 1'
#
loop_
_entity.id
_entity.type
_entity.pdbx_description
1 polymer ?
#
loop_
_entity_poly.entity_id
_entity_poly.type
_entity_poly.pdbx_seq_one_letter_code
_entity_poly.pdbx_strand_id
1 'polypeptide(L)'
;MKREDSFVRLLAVERACSMRTLYHIPKAKLTICADKIKNGDLIAITTDIEGLDVVHAGFAVRTKNGIHLLHASQQAGKVVISGETLSRYLARRKSCSGIMAARVL
;
A
#
# COMPACT_ATOMS: atom_id res chain seq x y z
N MET A 1 6.23 19.23 -27.95
CA MET A 1 5.03 19.92 -27.44
C MET A 1 3.97 18.98 -26.81
N LYS A 2 4.28 17.73 -26.39
CA LYS A 2 3.32 16.82 -25.70
C LYS A 2 3.48 16.78 -24.16
N ARG A 3 4.61 17.23 -23.62
CA ARG A 3 4.91 17.16 -22.17
C ARG A 3 4.16 18.19 -21.33
N GLU A 4 3.95 19.39 -21.86
CA GLU A 4 3.24 20.48 -21.17
C GLU A 4 1.79 20.10 -20.84
N ASP A 5 1.05 19.56 -21.82
CA ASP A 5 -0.37 19.19 -21.65
C ASP A 5 -0.55 18.05 -20.64
N SER A 6 0.31 17.03 -20.67
CA SER A 6 0.26 15.93 -19.68
C SER A 6 0.54 16.42 -18.26
N PHE A 7 1.49 17.34 -18.09
CA PHE A 7 1.82 17.91 -16.78
C PHE A 7 0.65 18.72 -16.22
N VAL A 8 0.04 19.60 -17.02
CA VAL A 8 -1.13 20.38 -16.60
C VAL A 8 -2.30 19.48 -16.21
N ARG A 9 -2.54 18.41 -16.97
CA ARG A 9 -3.59 17.42 -16.64
C ARG A 9 -3.29 16.66 -15.35
N LEU A 10 -2.03 16.29 -15.11
CA LEU A 10 -1.62 15.62 -13.87
C LEU A 10 -1.89 16.50 -12.66
N LEU A 11 -1.54 17.79 -12.72
CA LEU A 11 -1.81 18.74 -11.64
C LEU A 11 -3.32 18.87 -11.34
N ALA A 12 -4.17 18.84 -12.37
CA ALA A 12 -5.62 18.87 -12.17
C ALA A 12 -6.12 17.60 -11.46
N VAL A 13 -5.59 16.43 -11.82
CA VAL A 13 -5.91 15.15 -11.17
C VAL A 13 -5.41 15.12 -9.72
N GLU A 14 -4.16 15.53 -9.48
CA GLU A 14 -3.58 15.61 -8.12
C GLU A 14 -4.41 16.52 -7.21
N ARG A 15 -4.81 17.71 -7.68
CA ARG A 15 -5.70 18.61 -6.92
C ARG A 15 -7.03 17.94 -6.60
N ALA A 16 -7.64 17.25 -7.57
CA ALA A 16 -8.90 16.56 -7.35
C ALA A 16 -8.78 15.39 -6.35
N CYS A 17 -7.67 14.65 -6.39
CA CYS A 17 -7.39 13.57 -5.44
C CYS A 17 -7.12 14.10 -4.03
N SER A 18 -6.36 15.19 -3.89
CA SER A 18 -5.99 15.80 -2.60
C SER A 18 -7.17 16.34 -1.80
N MET A 19 -8.31 16.63 -2.45
CA MET A 19 -9.55 17.04 -1.75
C MET A 19 -10.30 15.88 -1.08
N ARG A 20 -9.91 14.63 -1.34
CA ARG A 20 -10.62 13.45 -0.83
C ARG A 20 -10.12 13.08 0.57
N THR A 21 -11.05 12.74 1.46
CA THR A 21 -10.70 12.07 2.72
C THR A 21 -10.35 10.61 2.44
N LEU A 22 -9.11 10.22 2.75
CA LEU A 22 -8.63 8.85 2.64
C LEU A 22 -8.55 8.20 4.02
N TYR A 23 -9.09 6.99 4.14
CA TYR A 23 -9.00 6.19 5.35
C TYR A 23 -7.87 5.17 5.20
N HIS A 24 -6.98 5.12 6.19
CA HIS A 24 -5.91 4.13 6.23
C HIS A 24 -5.80 3.54 7.65
N ILE A 25 -5.21 2.35 7.75
CA ILE A 25 -4.87 1.70 8.99
C ILE A 25 -3.40 2.05 9.28
N PRO A 26 -3.10 2.85 10.32
CA PRO A 26 -1.72 3.15 10.69
C PRO A 26 -0.95 1.87 11.01
N LYS A 27 0.35 1.80 10.66
CA LYS A 27 1.16 0.59 10.87
C LYS A 27 1.16 0.10 12.33
N ALA A 28 1.05 1.02 13.30
CA ALA A 28 0.94 0.71 14.72
C ALA A 28 -0.37 0.00 15.12
N LYS A 29 -1.45 0.20 14.37
CA LYS A 29 -2.78 -0.40 14.62
C LYS A 29 -3.05 -1.64 13.77
N LEU A 30 -2.13 -2.01 12.87
CA LEU A 30 -2.34 -3.11 11.93
C LEU A 30 -2.62 -4.44 12.64
N THR A 31 -1.87 -4.76 13.69
CA THR A 31 -2.03 -6.01 14.46
C THR A 31 -3.44 -6.16 15.04
N ILE A 32 -4.06 -5.06 15.47
CA ILE A 32 -5.42 -5.04 16.05
C ILE A 32 -6.48 -5.34 14.99
N CYS A 33 -6.23 -4.93 13.74
CA CYS A 33 -7.16 -5.09 12.62
C CYS A 33 -6.86 -6.32 11.75
N ALA A 34 -5.84 -7.11 12.09
CA ALA A 34 -5.35 -8.21 11.26
C ALA A 34 -6.44 -9.24 10.93
N ASP A 35 -7.33 -9.55 11.86
CA ASP A 35 -8.39 -10.56 11.64
C ASP A 35 -9.46 -10.11 10.65
N LYS A 36 -9.53 -8.81 10.33
CA LYS A 36 -10.45 -8.28 9.32
C LYS A 36 -9.90 -8.36 7.90
N ILE A 37 -8.58 -8.56 7.77
CA ILE A 37 -7.87 -8.71 6.49
C ILE A 37 -7.94 -10.18 6.07
N LYS A 38 -8.46 -10.42 4.86
CA LYS A 38 -8.67 -11.76 4.30
C LYS A 38 -7.69 -12.03 3.17
N ASN A 39 -7.52 -13.31 2.83
CA ASN A 39 -6.77 -13.71 1.65
C ASN A 39 -7.34 -13.03 0.40
N GLY A 40 -6.45 -12.48 -0.43
CA GLY A 40 -6.83 -11.81 -1.67
C GLY A 40 -7.24 -10.35 -1.51
N ASP A 41 -7.30 -9.80 -0.29
CA ASP A 41 -7.47 -8.35 -0.13
C ASP A 41 -6.31 -7.61 -0.80
N LEU A 42 -6.65 -6.57 -1.58
CA LEU A 42 -5.67 -5.63 -2.11
C LEU A 42 -5.15 -4.78 -0.96
N ILE A 43 -3.84 -4.77 -0.79
CA ILE A 43 -3.13 -3.97 0.21
C ILE A 43 -2.33 -2.91 -0.52
N ALA A 44 -2.70 -1.64 -0.30
CA ALA A 44 -1.92 -0.48 -0.72
C ALA A 44 -1.14 0.05 0.49
N ILE A 45 0.19 0.10 0.39
CA ILE A 45 1.08 0.56 1.46
C ILE A 45 1.16 2.07 1.41
N THR A 46 0.62 2.73 2.43
CA THR A 46 0.61 4.20 2.51
C THR A 46 1.96 4.72 2.98
N THR A 47 2.24 5.98 2.64
CA THR A 47 3.50 6.65 3.01
C THR A 47 3.29 8.00 3.69
N ASP A 48 4.37 8.55 4.24
CA ASP A 48 4.49 9.93 4.72
C ASP A 48 5.38 10.80 3.81
N ILE A 49 5.78 10.29 2.64
CA ILE A 49 6.47 11.07 1.62
C ILE A 49 5.54 12.17 1.10
N GLU A 50 6.00 13.42 1.17
CA GLU A 50 5.24 14.56 0.71
C GLU A 50 4.84 14.41 -0.77
N GLY A 51 3.55 14.64 -1.06
CA GLY A 51 2.99 14.51 -2.41
C GLY A 51 2.68 13.09 -2.87
N LEU A 52 2.84 12.06 -2.02
CA LEU A 52 2.57 10.67 -2.38
C LEU A 52 1.69 9.97 -1.33
N ASP A 53 0.68 9.24 -1.78
CA ASP A 53 -0.26 8.51 -0.93
C ASP A 53 0.16 7.05 -0.72
N VAL A 54 0.56 6.36 -1.80
CA VAL A 54 0.87 4.92 -1.82
C VAL A 54 2.22 4.66 -2.47
N VAL A 55 3.11 3.91 -1.79
CA VAL A 55 4.46 3.57 -2.29
C VAL A 55 4.58 2.18 -2.89
N HIS A 56 3.65 1.28 -2.55
CA HIS A 56 3.71 -0.10 -3.00
C HIS A 56 2.36 -0.78 -2.85
N ALA A 57 2.11 -1.85 -3.60
CA ALA A 57 0.88 -2.63 -3.50
C ALA A 57 1.14 -4.14 -3.62
N GLY A 58 0.18 -4.92 -3.13
CA GLY A 58 0.15 -6.38 -3.26
C GLY A 58 -1.15 -6.96 -2.72
N PHE A 59 -1.19 -8.28 -2.57
CA PHE A 59 -2.35 -8.98 -2.00
C PHE A 59 -2.01 -9.60 -0.65
N ALA A 60 -2.97 -9.59 0.27
CA ALA A 60 -2.85 -10.26 1.55
C ALA A 60 -2.87 -11.79 1.36
N VAL A 61 -1.89 -12.46 1.97
CA VAL A 61 -1.82 -13.92 2.07
C VAL A 61 -1.61 -14.31 3.52
N ARG A 62 -2.61 -14.93 4.13
CA ARG A 62 -2.61 -15.44 5.49
C ARG A 62 -1.91 -16.79 5.52
N THR A 63 -0.89 -16.88 6.37
CA THR A 63 -0.13 -18.09 6.66
C THR A 63 -0.31 -18.46 8.14
N LYS A 64 0.31 -19.56 8.59
CA LYS A 64 0.37 -19.91 10.02
C LYS A 64 1.08 -18.84 10.86
N ASN A 65 1.94 -18.02 10.24
CA ASN A 65 2.76 -17.01 10.91
C ASN A 65 2.17 -15.60 10.84
N GLY A 66 0.96 -15.44 10.29
CA GLY A 66 0.27 -14.16 10.15
C GLY A 66 0.02 -13.78 8.69
N ILE A 67 -0.20 -12.48 8.44
CA ILE A 67 -0.46 -11.97 7.09
C ILE A 67 0.87 -11.62 6.43
N HIS A 68 1.08 -12.13 5.23
CA HIS A 68 2.19 -11.83 4.33
C HIS A 68 1.65 -11.10 3.09
N LEU A 69 2.56 -10.58 2.28
CA LEU A 69 2.22 -9.84 1.06
C LEU A 69 2.65 -10.63 -0.17
N LEU A 70 1.71 -10.95 -1.05
CA LEU A 70 2.00 -11.39 -2.42
C LEU A 70 2.19 -10.13 -3.29
N HIS A 71 3.40 -9.87 -3.77
CA HIS A 71 3.70 -8.66 -4.53
C HIS A 71 4.82 -8.86 -5.56
N ALA A 72 4.84 -8.00 -6.57
CA ALA A 72 6.01 -7.82 -7.42
C ALA A 72 7.14 -7.21 -6.58
N SER A 73 8.24 -7.94 -6.39
CA SER A 73 9.38 -7.48 -5.61
C SER A 73 10.48 -7.03 -6.56
N GLN A 74 10.81 -5.75 -6.55
CA GLN A 74 11.97 -5.23 -7.28
C GLN A 74 13.26 -5.92 -6.82
N GLN A 75 13.42 -6.17 -5.53
CA GLN A 75 14.59 -6.85 -4.98
C GLN A 75 14.72 -8.31 -5.46
N ALA A 76 13.60 -9.01 -5.63
CA ALA A 76 13.60 -10.40 -6.09
C ALA A 76 13.53 -10.54 -7.62
N GLY A 77 13.24 -9.44 -8.34
CA GLY A 77 13.02 -9.44 -9.80
C GLY A 77 11.78 -10.22 -10.26
N LYS A 78 10.88 -10.61 -9.34
CA LYS A 78 9.70 -11.43 -9.64
C LYS A 78 8.60 -11.25 -8.60
N VAL A 79 7.44 -11.83 -8.88
CA VAL A 79 6.34 -11.92 -7.90
C VAL A 79 6.71 -12.93 -6.82
N VAL A 80 6.57 -12.53 -5.57
CA VAL A 80 6.90 -13.35 -4.40
C VAL A 80 5.86 -13.16 -3.30
N ILE A 81 5.76 -14.14 -2.42
CA ILE A 81 5.18 -13.94 -1.09
C ILE A 81 6.32 -13.46 -0.18
N SER A 82 6.10 -12.36 0.54
CA SER A 82 7.11 -11.81 1.44
C SER A 82 7.54 -12.83 2.49
N GLY A 83 8.86 -12.98 2.72
CA GLY A 83 9.37 -13.87 3.77
C GLY A 83 9.04 -13.41 5.20
N GLU A 84 8.73 -12.12 5.35
CA GLU A 84 8.28 -11.51 6.60
C GLU A 84 6.78 -11.16 6.56
N THR A 85 6.18 -11.01 7.73
CA THR A 85 4.78 -10.56 7.86
C THR A 85 4.62 -9.12 7.39
N LEU A 86 3.41 -8.75 6.95
CA LEU A 86 3.06 -7.41 6.54
C LEU A 86 3.39 -6.37 7.63
N SER A 87 3.10 -6.66 8.90
CA SER A 87 3.46 -5.78 10.02
C SER A 87 4.96 -5.54 10.11
N ARG A 88 5.79 -6.59 9.95
CA ARG A 88 7.26 -6.47 9.99
C ARG A 88 7.80 -5.74 8.76
N TYR A 89 7.23 -6.01 7.59
CA TYR A 89 7.53 -5.31 6.35
C TYR A 89 7.34 -3.79 6.48
N LEU A 90 6.20 -3.36 7.04
CA LEU A 90 5.91 -1.94 7.29
C LEU A 90 6.82 -1.35 8.38
N ALA A 91 7.11 -2.11 9.44
CA ALA A 91 7.97 -1.62 10.53
C ALA A 91 9.41 -1.37 10.09
N ARG A 92 9.94 -2.16 9.15
CA ARG A 92 11.32 -1.98 8.64
C ARG A 92 11.50 -0.72 7.80
N ARG A 93 10.43 -0.17 7.23
CA ARG A 93 10.48 0.99 6.34
C ARG A 93 9.95 2.22 7.04
N LYS A 94 10.84 3.18 7.29
CA LYS A 94 10.49 4.41 8.02
C LYS A 94 9.34 5.15 7.35
N SER A 95 9.43 5.31 6.03
CA SER A 95 8.46 6.07 5.24
C SER A 95 7.11 5.39 5.04
N CYS A 96 6.95 4.11 5.39
CA CYS A 96 5.63 3.47 5.35
C CYS A 96 4.81 3.95 6.54
N SER A 97 3.66 4.56 6.31
CA SER A 97 2.77 5.07 7.37
C SER A 97 1.71 4.05 7.80
N GLY A 98 1.34 3.13 6.92
CA GLY A 98 0.26 2.17 7.16
C GLY A 98 -0.18 1.44 5.90
N ILE A 99 -1.46 1.05 5.87
CA ILE A 99 -2.10 0.43 4.70
C ILE A 99 -3.49 0.99 4.43
N MET A 100 -3.91 0.95 3.18
CA MET A 100 -5.31 0.88 2.78
C MET A 100 -5.61 -0.55 2.32
N ALA A 101 -6.80 -1.05 2.64
CA ALA A 101 -7.23 -2.39 2.26
C ALA A 101 -8.52 -2.31 1.44
N ALA A 102 -8.57 -3.04 0.33
CA ALA A 102 -9.75 -3.17 -0.51
C ALA A 102 -10.04 -4.64 -0.83
N ARG A 103 -11.30 -4.96 -1.04
CA ARG A 103 -11.77 -6.31 -1.40
C ARG A 103 -12.68 -6.21 -2.61
N VAL A 104 -12.47 -7.10 -3.58
CA VAL A 104 -13.34 -7.22 -4.75
C VAL A 104 -14.75 -7.65 -4.29
N LEU A 105 -15.77 -7.05 -4.88
CA LEU A 105 -17.18 -7.34 -4.64
C LEU A 105 -17.71 -8.40 -5.60
#